data_AF-A0A813DML2-F1
#
_entry.id   AF-A0A813DML2-F1
#
_cell.length_a   1.000
_cell.length_b   1.000
_cell.length_c   1.000
_cell.angle_alpha   90.00
_cell.angle_beta   90.00
_cell.angle_gamma   90.00
#
_symmetry.space_group_name_H-M   'P 1'
#
loop_
_entity.id
_entity.type
_entity.pdbx_description
1 polymer ?
#
loop_
_entity_poly.entity_id
_entity_poly.type
_entity_poly.pdbx_seq_one_letter_code
_entity_poly.pdbx_strand_id
1 'polypeptide(L)'
;ASDLPPWQCSAPWILAWALIRKAQAGDVIIVHDRPWTAKALEMALPVLAERFTICTLSELADACEAPSKSSVQLLAIEGKGSKKRA
;
A
#
# COMPACT_ATOMS: atom_id res chain seq x y z
N ALA A 1 -0.57 29.07 -13.02
CA ALA A 1 0.14 27.80 -12.82
C ALA A 1 0.57 27.78 -11.36
N SER A 2 0.09 26.82 -10.58
CA SER A 2 0.19 26.85 -9.11
C SER A 2 1.56 26.36 -8.65
N ASP A 3 2.38 27.26 -8.12
CA ASP A 3 3.61 26.93 -7.39
C ASP A 3 3.25 26.28 -6.05
N LEU A 4 3.02 24.97 -6.06
CA LEU A 4 2.95 24.16 -4.84
C LEU A 4 4.34 23.57 -4.57
N PRO A 5 4.85 23.62 -3.34
CA PRO A 5 6.15 23.06 -3.03
C PRO A 5 6.15 21.52 -3.22
N PRO A 6 7.29 20.87 -3.51
CA PRO A 6 7.35 19.51 -4.11
C PRO A 6 6.87 18.35 -3.21
N TRP A 7 6.28 18.65 -2.06
CA TRP A 7 5.85 17.70 -1.02
C TRP A 7 4.34 17.68 -0.76
N GLN A 8 3.53 18.53 -1.39
CA GLN A 8 2.09 18.49 -1.23
C GLN A 8 1.44 17.66 -2.34
N CYS A 9 1.06 16.42 -2.02
CA CYS A 9 -0.10 15.84 -2.68
C CYS A 9 -1.32 16.54 -2.08
N SER A 10 -1.88 17.50 -2.82
CA SER A 10 -3.05 18.28 -2.42
C SER A 10 -4.33 17.44 -2.32
N ALA A 11 -4.30 16.19 -2.81
CA ALA A 11 -5.42 15.28 -2.86
C ALA A 11 -5.01 13.83 -2.52
N PRO A 12 -4.66 13.52 -1.26
CA PRO A 12 -4.27 12.16 -0.85
C PRO A 12 -5.40 11.13 -1.05
N TRP A 13 -6.65 11.58 -1.13
CA TRP A 13 -7.81 10.75 -1.39
C TRP A 13 -7.80 10.14 -2.80
N ILE A 14 -7.19 10.81 -3.79
CA ILE A 14 -7.04 10.27 -5.15
C ILE A 14 -6.07 9.09 -5.13
N LEU A 15 -4.99 9.20 -4.35
CA LEU A 15 -4.03 8.11 -4.19
C LEU A 15 -4.65 6.93 -3.46
N ALA A 16 -5.41 7.18 -2.39
CA ALA A 16 -6.17 6.15 -1.70
C ALA A 16 -7.14 5.44 -2.64
N TRP A 17 -7.92 6.19 -3.42
CA TRP A 17 -8.85 5.66 -4.40
C TRP A 17 -8.16 4.83 -5.49
N ALA A 18 -7.04 5.32 -6.02
CA ALA A 18 -6.27 4.60 -7.03
C ALA A 18 -5.71 3.28 -6.48
N LEU A 19 -5.24 3.29 -5.24
CA LEU A 19 -4.71 2.13 -4.54
C LEU A 19 -5.79 1.07 -4.30
N ILE A 20 -6.97 1.49 -3.80
CA ILE A 20 -8.14 0.60 -3.63
C ILE A 20 -8.60 -0.02 -4.95
N ARG A 21 -8.62 0.77 -6.04
CA ARG A 21 -9.12 0.29 -7.34
C ARG A 21 -8.17 -0.64 -8.06
N LYS A 22 -6.86 -0.46 -7.86
CA LYS A 22 -5.84 -1.23 -8.58
C LYS A 22 -5.36 -2.46 -7.83
N ALA A 23 -5.53 -2.51 -6.51
CA ALA A 23 -5.10 -3.66 -5.71
C ALA A 23 -5.82 -4.95 -6.16
N GLN A 24 -5.02 -5.98 -6.45
CA GLN A 24 -5.46 -7.33 -6.73
C GLN A 24 -4.84 -8.32 -5.73
N ALA A 25 -5.40 -9.53 -5.68
CA ALA A 25 -4.86 -10.62 -4.89
C ALA A 25 -3.44 -11.01 -5.36
N GLY A 26 -2.49 -11.09 -4.43
CA GLY A 26 -1.09 -11.38 -4.72
C GLY A 26 -0.25 -10.16 -5.06
N ASP A 27 -0.82 -8.96 -5.09
CA ASP A 27 -0.06 -7.74 -5.35
C ASP A 27 0.89 -7.40 -4.19
N VAL A 28 2.01 -6.78 -4.56
CA VAL A 28 2.94 -6.14 -3.64
C VAL A 28 2.87 -4.64 -3.86
N ILE A 29 2.38 -3.91 -2.86
CA ILE A 29 2.29 -2.46 -2.87
C ILE A 29 3.54 -1.89 -2.20
N ILE A 30 4.34 -1.18 -2.99
CA ILE A 30 5.50 -0.45 -2.50
C ILE A 30 5.08 0.96 -2.16
N VAL A 31 5.23 1.34 -0.89
CA VAL A 31 4.88 2.67 -0.42
C VAL A 31 6.14 3.44 -0.05
N HIS A 32 6.29 4.62 -0.64
CA HIS A 32 7.35 5.56 -0.26
C HIS A 32 6.89 6.41 0.91
N ASP A 33 7.76 6.58 1.89
CA ASP A 33 7.53 7.49 3.00
C ASP A 33 7.57 8.95 2.50
N ARG A 34 6.37 9.53 2.32
CA ARG A 34 6.14 10.91 1.91
C ARG A 34 5.16 11.54 2.90
N PRO A 35 5.15 12.88 3.06
CA PRO A 35 4.31 13.54 4.06
C PRO A 35 2.81 13.26 3.94
N TRP A 36 2.33 12.88 2.75
CA TRP A 36 0.93 12.55 2.46
C TRP A 36 0.62 11.04 2.52
N THR A 37 1.64 10.20 2.67
CA THR A 37 1.51 8.74 2.63
C THR A 37 0.64 8.22 3.76
N ALA A 38 0.87 8.68 4.99
CA ALA A 38 0.09 8.27 6.16
C ALA A 38 -1.41 8.53 5.93
N LYS A 39 -1.78 9.74 5.49
CA LYS A 39 -3.17 10.10 5.19
C LYS A 39 -3.79 9.24 4.09
N ALA A 40 -3.04 8.96 3.01
CA ALA A 40 -3.53 8.11 1.93
C ALA A 40 -3.78 6.67 2.41
N LEU A 41 -2.89 6.13 3.25
CA LEU A 41 -3.04 4.79 3.82
C LEU A 41 -4.15 4.72 4.87
N GLU A 42 -4.33 5.74 5.72
CA GLU A 42 -5.45 5.81 6.66
C GLU A 42 -6.81 5.69 5.96
N MET A 43 -6.93 6.23 4.74
CA MET A 43 -8.14 6.10 3.92
C MET A 43 -8.24 4.75 3.18
N ALA A 44 -7.11 4.21 2.71
CA ALA A 44 -7.12 3.03 1.85
C ALA A 44 -7.12 1.69 2.62
N LEU A 45 -6.36 1.62 3.71
CA LEU A 45 -6.16 0.38 4.48
C LEU A 45 -7.46 -0.23 5.01
N PRO A 46 -8.44 0.54 5.55
CA PRO A 46 -9.69 -0.05 6.02
C PRO A 46 -10.45 -0.76 4.90
N VAL A 47 -10.56 -0.11 3.74
CA VAL A 47 -11.26 -0.65 2.57
C VAL A 47 -10.52 -1.86 1.97
N LEU A 48 -9.19 -1.83 1.99
CA LEU A 48 -8.39 -2.97 1.56
C LEU A 48 -8.51 -4.14 2.53
N ALA A 49 -8.52 -3.89 3.85
CA ALA A 49 -8.62 -4.93 4.87
C ALA A 49 -9.99 -5.64 4.87
N GLU A 50 -11.06 -4.97 4.41
CA GLU A 50 -12.37 -5.62 4.18
C GLU A 50 -12.34 -6.65 3.05
N ARG A 51 -11.41 -6.51 2.09
CA ARG A 51 -11.37 -7.31 0.85
C ARG A 51 -10.18 -8.26 0.78
N PHE A 52 -9.09 -7.92 1.44
CA PHE A 52 -7.81 -8.58 1.35
C PHE A 52 -7.22 -8.81 2.73
N THR A 53 -6.45 -9.89 2.87
CA THR A 53 -5.62 -10.09 4.06
C THR A 53 -4.30 -9.36 3.82
N ILE A 54 -4.05 -8.31 4.61
CA ILE A 54 -2.80 -7.56 4.54
C ILE A 54 -1.72 -8.36 5.27
N CYS A 55 -0.64 -8.65 4.57
CA CYS A 55 0.45 -9.46 5.10
C CYS A 55 1.81 -8.82 4.83
N THR A 56 2.85 -9.37 5.45
CA THR A 56 4.23 -9.06 5.11
C THR A 56 4.65 -9.74 3.81
N LEU A 57 5.78 -9.31 3.25
CA LEU A 57 6.35 -9.93 2.05
C LEU A 57 6.77 -11.39 2.30
N SER A 58 7.25 -11.70 3.50
CA SER A 58 7.61 -13.07 3.90
C SER A 58 6.40 -13.99 3.96
N GLU A 59 5.30 -13.55 4.59
CA GLU A 59 4.05 -14.32 4.66
C GLU A 59 3.44 -14.56 3.28
N LEU A 60 3.54 -13.58 2.37
CA LEU A 60 3.10 -13.75 1.00
C LEU A 60 3.95 -14.79 0.25
N ALA A 61 5.26 -14.78 0.44
CA ALA A 61 6.17 -15.76 -0.16
C ALA A 61 5.88 -17.18 0.34
N ASP A 62 5.69 -17.34 1.65
CA ASP A 62 5.34 -18.63 2.27
C ASP A 62 4.00 -19.18 1.73
N ALA A 63 3.00 -18.30 1.54
CA ALA A 63 1.71 -18.66 0.96
C ALA A 63 1.80 -19.09 -0.51
N CYS A 64 2.78 -18.56 -1.27
CA CYS A 64 3.03 -18.96 -2.65
C CYS A 64 3.74 -20.31 -2.76
N GLU A 65 4.61 -20.66 -1.80
CA GLU A 65 5.31 -21.95 -1.80
C GLU A 65 4.48 -23.09 -1.21
N ALA A 66 3.44 -22.79 -0.42
CA ALA A 66 2.53 -23.80 0.11
C ALA A 66 1.69 -24.45 -1.01
N PRO A 67 1.55 -25.80 -1.04
CA PRO A 67 0.70 -26.49 -2.01
C PRO A 67 -0.78 -26.15 -1.76
N SER A 68 -1.24 -25.12 -2.48
CA SER A 68 -2.62 -24.70 -2.76
C SER A 68 -3.72 -25.34 -1.89
N LYS A 69 -3.95 -24.80 -0.69
CA LYS A 69 -5.26 -24.94 -0.03
C LYS A 69 -5.68 -23.58 0.50
N SER A 70 -6.77 -23.09 -0.11
CA SER A 70 -7.54 -21.88 0.18
C SER A 70 -7.09 -20.59 -0.54
N SER A 71 -8.03 -20.05 -1.33
CA SER A 71 -7.94 -18.79 -2.09
C SER A 71 -7.96 -17.58 -1.15
N VAL A 72 -6.92 -17.40 -0.34
CA VAL A 72 -6.76 -16.17 0.45
C VAL A 72 -6.16 -15.11 -0.46
N GLN A 73 -6.89 -14.01 -0.65
CA GLN A 73 -6.41 -12.87 -1.42
C GLN A 73 -5.49 -12.03 -0.52
N LEU A 74 -4.19 -12.29 -0.60
CA LEU A 74 -3.17 -11.61 0.19
C LEU A 74 -2.66 -10.36 -0.53
N LEU A 75 -2.39 -9.29 0.22
CA LEU A 75 -1.82 -8.05 -0.29
C LEU A 75 -0.65 -7.63 0.60
N ALA A 76 0.56 -7.59 0.05
CA ALA A 76 1.73 -7.18 0.80
C ALA A 76 1.94 -5.66 0.72
N ILE A 77 2.24 -5.01 1.84
CA ILE A 77 2.55 -3.57 1.88
C ILE A 77 3.93 -3.38 2.51
N GLU A 78 4.90 -2.92 1.73
CA GLU A 78 6.27 -2.64 2.21
C GLU A 78 6.55 -1.13 2.20
N GLY A 79 6.91 -0.60 3.38
CA GLY A 79 7.28 0.81 3.56
C GLY A 79 8.79 1.00 3.52
N LYS A 80 9.30 1.72 2.51
CA LYS A 80 10.71 2.17 2.51
C LYS A 80 10.85 3.50 3.27
N GLY A 81 11.31 3.41 4.51
CA GLY A 81 11.67 4.58 5.33
C GLY A 81 12.83 5.36 4.71
N SER A 82 12.60 6.65 4.45
CA SER A 82 13.61 7.54 3.86
C SER A 82 14.58 8.02 4.94
N LYS A 83 15.81 7.52 4.93
CA LYS A 83 16.87 7.91 5.86
C LYS A 83 17.35 9.33 5.52
N LYS A 84 16.86 10.35 6.23
CA LYS A 84 17.38 11.73 6.14
C LYS A 84 18.85 11.72 6.56
N ARG A 85 19.77 12.00 5.63
CA ARG A 85 21.14 12.39 5.96
C ARG A 85 21.08 13.81 6.54
N ALA A 86 21.60 13.93 7.76
CA ALA A 86 21.89 15.20 8.43
C ALA A 86 23.08 15.90 7.75
#